data_AF-A0A937EEK6-F1
#
_entry.id   AF-A0A937EEK6-F1
#
_cell.length_a   1.000
_cell.length_b   1.000
_cell.length_c   1.000
_cell.angle_alpha   90.00
_cell.angle_beta   90.00
_cell.angle_gamma   90.00
#
_symmetry.space_group_name_H-M   'P 1'
#
loop_
_entity.id
_entity.type
_entity.pdbx_description
1 polymer ?
#
loop_
_entity_poly.entity_id
_entity_poly.type
_entity_poly.pdbx_seq_one_letter_code
_entity_poly.pdbx_strand_id
1 'polypeptide(L)'
;MATTYEFPSDLLAGQEELHQVRAELSALLKRLPWSVEPMDGFSDDNGWRKLERPASPGWTEDEQAEVEKLRRREHELAVFVSTHRFWAEVAAADRMDARTRLKHAHGEAAREE
;
A
#
# COMPACT_ATOMS: atom_id res chain seq x y z
N MET A 1 -14.11 -24.24 -10.42
CA MET A 1 -15.20 -23.58 -9.68
C MET A 1 -14.56 -22.41 -8.95
N ALA A 2 -14.95 -21.17 -9.26
CA ALA A 2 -14.47 -20.03 -8.50
C ALA A 2 -15.17 -20.06 -7.13
N THR A 3 -14.40 -20.19 -6.05
CA THR A 3 -14.95 -20.12 -4.69
C THR A 3 -15.29 -18.65 -4.42
N THR A 4 -16.56 -18.31 -4.47
CA THR A 4 -17.03 -16.99 -4.05
C THR A 4 -17.05 -16.95 -2.53
N TYR A 5 -16.28 -16.04 -1.93
CA TYR A 5 -16.27 -15.83 -0.49
C TYR A 5 -17.18 -14.65 -0.17
N GLU A 6 -18.10 -14.84 0.78
CA GLU A 6 -18.87 -13.74 1.35
C GLU A 6 -18.01 -13.07 2.44
N PHE A 7 -17.29 -12.03 2.07
CA PHE A 7 -16.46 -11.29 3.02
C PHE A 7 -17.33 -10.42 3.95
N PRO A 8 -17.03 -10.39 5.26
CA PRO A 8 -17.64 -9.45 6.18
C PRO A 8 -17.47 -7.99 5.73
N SER A 9 -18.48 -7.16 5.97
CA SER A 9 -18.49 -5.76 5.53
C SER A 9 -17.38 -4.92 6.17
N ASP A 10 -17.02 -5.20 7.41
CA ASP A 10 -15.89 -4.58 8.11
C ASP A 10 -14.54 -4.94 7.47
N LEU A 11 -14.37 -6.19 7.05
CA LEU A 11 -13.19 -6.63 6.30
C LEU A 11 -13.10 -5.99 4.91
N LEU A 12 -14.22 -5.88 4.20
CA LEU A 12 -14.30 -5.20 2.91
C LEU A 12 -13.97 -3.70 3.04
N ALA A 13 -14.54 -3.04 4.04
CA ALA A 13 -14.27 -1.63 4.31
C ALA A 13 -12.80 -1.40 4.70
N GLY A 14 -12.23 -2.25 5.55
CA GLY A 14 -10.82 -2.16 5.93
C GLY A 14 -9.87 -2.42 4.75
N GLN A 15 -10.22 -3.34 3.84
CA GLN A 15 -9.43 -3.57 2.62
C GLN A 15 -9.50 -2.38 1.67
N GLU A 16 -10.67 -1.76 1.50
CA GLU A 16 -10.84 -0.57 0.66
C GLU A 16 -10.03 0.61 1.20
N GLU A 17 -10.16 0.89 2.49
CA GLU A 17 -9.40 1.95 3.13
C GLU A 17 -7.89 1.70 3.00
N LEU A 18 -7.44 0.45 3.13
CA LEU A 18 -6.03 0.11 2.92
C LEU A 18 -5.57 0.41 1.49
N HIS A 19 -6.41 0.17 0.49
CA HIS A 19 -6.10 0.52 -0.90
C HIS A 19 -6.02 2.04 -1.10
N GLN A 20 -6.97 2.78 -0.54
CA GLN A 20 -7.00 4.25 -0.62
C GLN A 20 -5.76 4.86 0.03
N VAL A 21 -5.43 4.46 1.26
CA VAL A 21 -4.24 4.97 1.98
C VAL A 21 -2.94 4.65 1.23
N ARG A 22 -2.83 3.46 0.62
CA ARG A 22 -1.67 3.12 -0.22
C ARG A 22 -1.58 3.95 -1.49
N ALA A 23 -2.72 4.24 -2.12
CA ALA A 23 -2.77 5.09 -3.30
C ALA A 23 -2.36 6.53 -2.96
N GLU A 24 -2.87 7.06 -1.85
CA GLU A 24 -2.53 8.39 -1.33
C GLU A 24 -1.04 8.48 -0.96
N LEU A 25 -0.52 7.51 -0.20
CA LEU A 25 0.90 7.44 0.15
C LEU A 25 1.78 7.35 -1.11
N SER A 26 1.39 6.55 -2.11
CA SER A 26 2.12 6.47 -3.37
C SER A 26 2.11 7.79 -4.14
N ALA A 27 0.98 8.49 -4.17
CA ALA A 27 0.86 9.79 -4.82
C ALA A 27 1.72 10.85 -4.12
N LEU A 28 1.70 10.88 -2.78
CA LEU A 28 2.54 11.77 -1.98
C LEU A 28 4.02 11.52 -2.24
N LEU A 29 4.49 10.27 -2.12
CA LEU A 29 5.89 9.91 -2.33
C LEU A 29 6.40 10.20 -3.75
N LYS A 30 5.52 10.19 -4.76
CA LYS A 30 5.88 10.58 -6.14
C LYS A 30 6.10 12.09 -6.30
N ARG A 31 5.46 12.90 -5.46
CA ARG A 31 5.56 14.37 -5.48
C ARG A 31 6.73 14.88 -4.63
N LEU A 32 7.06 14.16 -3.56
CA LEU A 32 8.14 14.53 -2.65
C LEU A 32 9.53 14.40 -3.31
N PRO A 33 10.53 15.14 -2.79
CA PRO A 33 11.92 14.93 -3.15
C PRO A 33 12.34 13.46 -2.95
N TRP A 34 13.24 12.99 -3.81
CA TRP A 34 13.61 11.57 -3.84
C TRP A 34 14.41 11.12 -2.61
N SER A 35 15.00 12.07 -1.86
CA SER A 35 15.66 11.82 -0.58
C SER A 35 14.91 12.53 0.55
N VAL A 36 14.79 11.84 1.69
CA VAL A 36 14.20 12.37 2.93
C VAL A 36 15.12 13.41 3.57
N GLU A 37 16.42 13.11 3.65
CA GLU A 37 17.42 14.07 4.12
C GLU A 37 17.95 14.90 2.94
N PRO A 38 18.42 16.13 3.16
CA PRO A 38 19.15 16.88 2.16
C PRO A 38 20.33 16.05 1.62
N MET A 39 20.39 15.90 0.30
CA MET A 39 21.42 15.11 -0.36
C MET A 39 21.89 15.80 -1.63
N ASP A 40 23.21 15.88 -1.82
CA ASP A 40 23.80 16.40 -3.03
C ASP A 40 23.44 15.54 -4.24
N GLY A 41 23.38 16.19 -5.40
CA GLY A 41 23.19 15.47 -6.67
C GLY A 41 24.42 14.62 -6.97
N PHE A 42 24.19 13.44 -7.54
CA PHE A 42 25.27 12.54 -7.92
C PHE A 42 25.05 11.97 -9.31
N SER A 43 26.17 11.68 -9.98
CA SER A 43 26.23 10.95 -11.24
C SER A 43 27.24 9.83 -11.07
N ASP A 44 26.78 8.59 -11.19
CA ASP A 44 27.63 7.40 -11.19
C ASP A 44 27.51 6.70 -12.55
N ASP A 45 28.64 6.57 -13.24
CA ASP A 45 28.78 5.90 -14.53
C ASP A 45 29.68 4.63 -14.44
N ASN A 46 30.04 4.19 -13.23
CA ASN A 46 30.88 3.01 -13.02
C ASN A 46 30.15 1.67 -13.22
N GLY A 47 28.82 1.70 -13.29
CA GLY A 47 27.96 0.52 -13.47
C GLY A 47 27.56 0.23 -14.91
N TRP A 48 26.75 -0.82 -15.11
CA TRP A 48 26.20 -1.17 -16.43
C TRP A 48 25.20 -0.14 -16.99
N ARG A 49 24.74 0.81 -16.17
CA ARG A 49 23.94 1.98 -16.56
C ARG A 49 24.38 3.20 -15.75
N LYS A 50 24.38 4.36 -16.42
CA LYS A 50 24.53 5.65 -15.75
C LYS A 50 23.36 5.88 -14.80
N LEU A 51 23.66 6.16 -13.54
CA LEU A 51 22.71 6.58 -12.52
C LEU A 51 22.95 8.05 -12.22
N GLU A 52 21.97 8.89 -12.53
CA GLU A 52 22.04 10.33 -12.26
C GLU A 52 20.83 10.74 -11.42
N ARG A 53 21.10 11.49 -10.34
CA ARG A 53 20.07 12.07 -9.48
C ARG A 53 20.42 13.53 -9.18
N PRO A 54 19.47 14.47 -9.35
CA PRO A 54 19.70 15.87 -8.98
C PRO A 54 19.78 16.02 -7.46
N ALA A 55 20.32 17.14 -6.98
CA ALA A 55 20.30 17.46 -5.55
C ALA A 55 18.87 17.44 -5.00
N SER A 56 18.69 16.83 -3.83
CA SER A 56 17.44 16.77 -3.11
C SER A 56 17.52 17.66 -1.89
N PRO A 57 16.57 18.59 -1.69
CA PRO A 57 16.55 19.43 -0.48
C PRO A 57 16.15 18.66 0.79
N GLY A 58 15.72 17.40 0.67
CA GLY A 58 15.09 16.67 1.77
C GLY A 58 13.60 16.97 1.87
N TRP A 59 12.92 16.28 2.79
CA TRP A 59 11.53 16.53 3.12
C TRP A 59 11.46 17.59 4.22
N THR A 60 10.41 18.40 4.18
CA THR A 60 10.06 19.27 5.30
C THR A 60 9.49 18.44 6.45
N GLU A 61 9.46 19.00 7.67
CA GLU A 61 8.86 18.34 8.84
C GLU A 61 7.38 18.00 8.60
N ASP A 62 6.63 18.88 7.93
CA ASP A 62 5.23 18.67 7.60
C ASP A 62 5.04 17.52 6.60
N GLU A 63 5.87 17.45 5.56
CA GLU A 63 5.85 16.36 4.58
C GLU A 63 6.21 15.02 5.21
N GLN A 64 7.22 15.01 6.10
CA GLN A 64 7.56 13.83 6.86
C GLN A 64 6.41 13.40 7.77
N ALA A 65 5.78 14.33 8.49
CA ALA A 65 4.66 14.03 9.37
C ALA A 65 3.44 13.48 8.60
N GLU A 66 3.17 13.99 7.41
CA GLU A 66 2.11 13.49 6.51
C GLU A 66 2.38 12.05 6.07
N VAL A 67 3.62 11.76 5.62
CA VAL A 67 4.03 10.39 5.26
C VAL A 67 3.94 9.45 6.45
N GLU A 68 4.40 9.87 7.63
CA GLU A 68 4.35 9.05 8.85
C GLU A 68 2.92 8.76 9.30
N LYS A 69 2.02 9.73 9.20
CA LYS A 69 0.59 9.56 9.46
C LYS A 69 -0.01 8.51 8.53
N LEU A 70 0.26 8.59 7.23
CA LEU A 70 -0.24 7.63 6.24
C LEU A 70 0.35 6.23 6.45
N ARG A 71 1.66 6.12 6.72
CA ARG A 71 2.31 4.83 7.02
C ARG A 71 1.76 4.17 8.28
N ARG A 72 1.48 4.97 9.33
CA ARG A 72 0.86 4.46 10.56
C ARG A 72 -0.53 3.90 10.27
N ARG A 73 -1.34 4.65 9.51
CA ARG A 73 -2.68 4.19 9.12
C ARG A 73 -2.62 2.95 8.23
N GLU A 74 -1.72 2.90 7.27
CA GLU A 74 -1.48 1.72 6.44
C GLU A 74 -1.15 0.51 7.31
N HIS A 75 -0.26 0.67 8.30
CA HIS A 75 0.14 -0.41 9.19
C HIS A 75 -1.05 -0.92 10.03
N GLU A 76 -1.82 -0.03 10.64
CA GLU A 76 -3.02 -0.38 11.41
C GLU A 76 -4.01 -1.19 10.56
N LEU A 77 -4.30 -0.73 9.34
CA LEU A 77 -5.20 -1.41 8.41
C LEU A 77 -4.64 -2.74 7.94
N ALA A 78 -3.33 -2.82 7.66
CA ALA A 78 -2.67 -4.06 7.28
C ALA A 78 -2.74 -5.10 8.39
N VAL A 79 -2.57 -4.70 9.66
CA VAL A 79 -2.76 -5.57 10.83
C VAL A 79 -4.22 -6.01 10.91
N PHE A 80 -5.16 -5.06 10.92
CA PHE A 80 -6.60 -5.33 11.01
C PHE A 80 -7.06 -6.36 9.96
N VAL A 81 -6.72 -6.13 8.68
CA VAL A 81 -7.06 -7.04 7.59
C VAL A 81 -6.36 -8.39 7.77
N SER A 82 -5.07 -8.43 8.13
CA SER A 82 -4.31 -9.68 8.18
C SER A 82 -4.70 -10.59 9.35
N THR A 83 -5.14 -10.00 10.47
CA THR A 83 -5.51 -10.70 11.70
C THR A 83 -7.02 -10.78 11.91
N HIS A 84 -7.82 -10.46 10.89
CA HIS A 84 -9.27 -10.47 10.99
C HIS A 84 -9.83 -11.84 11.39
N ARG A 85 -10.86 -11.85 12.25
CA ARG A 85 -11.50 -13.08 12.78
C ARG A 85 -11.99 -14.03 11.69
N PHE A 86 -12.42 -13.49 10.55
CA PHE A 86 -12.87 -14.27 9.38
C PHE A 86 -11.85 -15.32 8.94
N TRP A 87 -10.55 -15.06 9.09
CA TRP A 87 -9.52 -16.03 8.69
C TRP A 87 -9.47 -17.29 9.55
N ALA A 88 -10.09 -17.28 10.74
CA ALA A 88 -10.26 -18.48 11.55
C ALA A 88 -11.32 -19.43 10.95
N GLU A 89 -12.28 -18.88 10.20
CA GLU A 89 -13.36 -19.63 9.55
C GLU A 89 -12.93 -20.21 8.19
N VAL A 90 -11.89 -19.64 7.56
CA VAL A 90 -11.33 -20.12 6.30
C VAL A 90 -10.30 -21.23 6.55
N ALA A 91 -10.47 -22.37 5.87
CA ALA A 91 -9.53 -23.47 5.90
C ALA A 91 -8.12 -23.01 5.51
N ALA A 92 -7.08 -23.51 6.20
CA ALA A 92 -5.72 -23.01 6.05
C ALA A 92 -5.19 -23.09 4.60
N ALA A 93 -5.60 -24.11 3.84
CA ALA A 93 -5.25 -24.29 2.43
C ALA A 93 -5.85 -23.19 1.52
N ASP A 94 -7.01 -22.64 1.89
CA ASP A 94 -7.78 -21.70 1.06
C ASP A 94 -7.50 -20.23 1.42
N ARG A 95 -6.87 -19.96 2.57
CA ARG A 95 -6.65 -18.58 3.08
C ARG A 95 -5.91 -17.68 2.10
N MET A 96 -4.96 -18.22 1.33
CA MET A 96 -4.21 -17.40 0.37
C MET A 96 -5.03 -17.03 -0.86
N ASP A 97 -5.89 -17.94 -1.33
CA ASP A 97 -6.84 -17.65 -2.42
C ASP A 97 -7.86 -16.60 -1.94
N ALA A 98 -8.46 -16.80 -0.76
CA ALA A 98 -9.40 -15.86 -0.17
C ALA A 98 -8.80 -14.46 0.04
N ARG A 99 -7.55 -14.35 0.53
CA ARG A 99 -6.83 -13.07 0.64
C ARG A 99 -6.57 -12.41 -0.71
N THR A 100 -6.33 -13.20 -1.75
CA THR A 100 -6.13 -12.67 -3.11
C THR A 100 -7.43 -12.11 -3.65
N ARG A 101 -8.54 -12.83 -3.49
CA ARG A 101 -9.87 -12.35 -3.88
C ARG A 101 -10.31 -11.11 -3.12
N LEU A 102 -10.02 -11.02 -1.82
CA LEU A 102 -10.34 -9.83 -1.01
C LEU A 102 -9.75 -8.55 -1.62
N LYS A 103 -8.51 -8.58 -2.14
CA LYS A 103 -7.87 -7.43 -2.81
C LYS A 103 -8.58 -6.96 -4.08
N HIS A 104 -9.43 -7.80 -4.65
CA HIS A 104 -10.16 -7.54 -5.89
C HIS A 104 -11.67 -7.38 -5.68
N ALA A 105 -12.18 -7.60 -4.47
CA ALA A 105 -13.62 -7.61 -4.18
C ALA A 105 -14.34 -6.33 -4.64
N HIS A 106 -13.71 -5.15 -4.49
CA HIS A 106 -14.28 -3.87 -4.96
C HIS A 106 -14.12 -3.65 -6.48
N GLY A 107 -13.10 -4.23 -7.10
CA GLY A 107 -12.85 -4.12 -8.54
C GLY A 107 -13.63 -5.15 -9.39
N GLU A 108 -14.20 -6.18 -8.77
CA GLU A 108 -15.15 -7.11 -9.41
C GLU A 108 -16.56 -6.53 -9.38
N ALA A 109 -17.00 -5.92 -8.27
CA ALA A 109 -18.29 -5.23 -8.19
C ALA A 109 -18.46 -4.11 -9.23
N ALA A 110 -17.41 -3.31 -9.46
CA ALA A 110 -17.44 -2.22 -10.46
C ALA A 110 -17.34 -2.69 -11.93
N ARG A 111 -17.12 -3.98 -12.19
CA ARG A 111 -17.11 -4.56 -13.55
C ARG A 111 -18.41 -5.28 -13.91
N GLU A 112 -19.27 -5.51 -12.91
CA GLU A 112 -20.59 -6.14 -13.07
C GLU A 112 -21.74 -5.11 -13.20
N GLU A 113 -21.46 -3.82 -12.95
CA GLU A 113 -22.32 -2.66 -13.30
C GLU A 113 -21.99 -2.09 -14.69
#